data_AF-A0A7Y5M8S4-F1
#
_entry.id   AF-A0A7Y5M8S4-F1
#
_cell.length_a   1.000
_cell.length_b   1.000
_cell.length_c   1.000
_cell.angle_alpha   90.00
_cell.angle_beta   90.00
_cell.angle_gamma   90.00
#
_symmetry.space_group_name_H-M   'P 1'
#
loop_
_entity.id
_entity.type
_entity.pdbx_description
1 polymer ?
#
loop_
_entity_poly.entity_id
_entity_poly.type
_entity_poly.pdbx_seq_one_letter_code
_entity_poly.pdbx_strand_id
1 'polypeptide(L)'
;THLDVQACALVGAYEFVRMNQVIIAYHVVATGDVQLSPELVDYRLYDLHELKCWPAGTGYALADWLRTRGHEPVFFTAEENAERRRGLDQPPKD
;
A
#
# COMPACT_ATOMS: atom_id res chain seq x y z
N THR A 1 15.36 -4.32 -0.63
CA THR A 1 15.16 -2.87 -0.42
C THR A 1 16.41 -2.15 0.05
N HIS A 2 17.36 -2.78 0.77
CA HIS A 2 18.64 -2.15 1.19
C HIS A 2 18.44 -0.85 2.00
N LEU A 3 17.52 -0.89 2.97
CA LEU A 3 17.21 0.24 3.85
C LEU A 3 17.32 -0.17 5.32
N ASP A 4 17.82 0.74 6.14
CA ASP A 4 17.93 0.60 7.59
C ASP A 4 16.79 1.34 8.30
N VAL A 5 16.03 0.61 9.11
CA VAL A 5 14.86 1.13 9.83
C VAL A 5 15.29 1.98 11.01
N GLN A 6 14.74 3.20 11.11
CA GLN A 6 14.97 4.15 12.18
C GLN A 6 13.78 4.23 13.15
N ALA A 7 12.56 4.08 12.63
CA ALA A 7 11.34 4.05 13.45
C ALA A 7 10.29 3.16 12.80
N CYS A 8 9.48 2.51 13.63
CA CYS A 8 8.39 1.65 13.21
C CYS A 8 7.18 1.90 14.11
N ALA A 9 6.01 2.16 13.50
CA ALA A 9 4.76 2.38 14.21
C ALA A 9 3.64 1.55 13.57
N LEU A 10 2.82 0.91 14.39
CA LEU A 10 1.63 0.20 13.91
C LEU A 10 0.63 1.21 13.35
N VAL A 11 0.14 0.95 12.13
CA VAL A 11 -0.99 1.69 11.56
C VAL A 11 -2.29 0.98 11.94
N GLY A 12 -2.38 -0.33 11.72
CA GLY A 12 -3.57 -1.11 12.02
C GLY A 12 -3.53 -2.53 11.45
N ALA A 13 -4.60 -3.28 11.66
CA ALA A 13 -4.82 -4.60 11.10
C ALA A 13 -6.07 -4.58 10.20
N TYR A 14 -5.95 -5.15 9.00
CA TYR A 14 -6.94 -5.06 7.93
C TYR A 14 -7.22 -6.45 7.35
N GLU A 15 -8.44 -6.66 6.88
CA GLU A 15 -8.85 -7.93 6.31
C GLU A 15 -8.31 -8.13 4.88
N PHE A 16 -7.94 -9.37 4.56
CA PHE A 16 -7.73 -9.84 3.21
C PHE A 16 -8.53 -11.11 2.95
N VAL A 17 -9.85 -10.91 2.86
CA VAL A 17 -10.87 -11.98 2.85
C VAL A 17 -10.64 -13.00 1.72
N ARG A 18 -10.28 -12.54 0.52
CA ARG A 18 -10.11 -13.42 -0.66
C ARG A 18 -9.09 -14.53 -0.43
N MET A 19 -8.08 -14.27 0.41
CA MET A 19 -7.01 -15.23 0.76
C MET A 19 -7.15 -15.76 2.19
N ASN A 20 -8.22 -15.40 2.91
CA ASN A 20 -8.40 -15.69 4.34
C ASN A 20 -7.18 -15.27 5.20
N GLN A 21 -6.70 -14.04 4.99
CA GLN A 21 -5.50 -13.50 5.64
C GLN A 21 -5.81 -12.19 6.37
N VAL A 22 -4.92 -11.84 7.30
CA VAL A 22 -4.89 -10.53 7.97
C VAL A 22 -3.63 -9.79 7.52
N ILE A 23 -3.80 -8.53 7.12
CA ILE A 23 -2.71 -7.61 6.81
C ILE A 23 -2.45 -6.74 8.04
N ILE A 24 -1.25 -6.80 8.60
CA ILE A 24 -0.82 -5.90 9.68
C ILE A 24 0.10 -4.84 9.06
N ALA A 25 -0.35 -3.58 9.05
CA ALA A 25 0.35 -2.50 8.40
C ALA A 25 1.18 -1.67 9.40
N TYR A 26 2.42 -1.36 9.02
CA TYR A 26 3.33 -0.52 9.78
C TYR A 26 3.80 0.67 8.95
N HIS A 27 3.91 1.83 9.58
CA HIS A 27 4.63 2.97 9.04
C HIS A 27 6.09 2.87 9.48
N VAL A 28 7.00 2.87 8.50
CA VAL A 28 8.43 2.68 8.71
C VAL A 28 9.17 3.90 8.17
N VAL A 29 9.98 4.51 9.02
CA VAL A 29 10.97 5.52 8.62
C VAL A 29 12.30 4.78 8.45
N ALA A 30 12.93 4.92 7.29
CA ALA A 30 14.17 4.23 6.98
C ALA A 30 15.12 5.10 6.16
N THR A 31 16.41 4.76 6.19
CA THR A 31 17.48 5.44 5.46
C THR A 31 18.30 4.45 4.64
N GLY A 32 18.92 4.92 3.57
CA GLY A 32 19.74 4.11 2.66
C GLY A 32 19.36 4.33 1.20
N ASP A 33 20.10 3.70 0.30
CA ASP A 33 19.83 3.74 -1.14
C ASP A 33 18.94 2.56 -1.55
N VAL A 34 17.84 2.86 -2.25
CA VAL A 34 16.86 1.83 -2.62
C VAL A 34 17.47 0.84 -3.61
N GLN A 35 17.54 -0.44 -3.21
CA GLN A 35 17.91 -1.55 -4.08
C GLN A 35 16.76 -2.56 -4.18
N LEU A 36 16.27 -2.77 -5.40
CA LEU A 36 15.18 -3.71 -5.70
C LEU A 36 15.69 -5.16 -5.71
N SER A 37 14.94 -6.05 -5.06
CA SER A 37 15.15 -7.50 -5.18
C SER A 37 14.44 -8.02 -6.44
N PRO A 38 14.71 -9.27 -6.89
CA PRO A 38 14.04 -9.86 -8.04
C PRO A 38 12.50 -9.93 -7.95
N GLU A 39 11.94 -9.86 -6.75
CA GLU A 39 10.49 -9.83 -6.52
C GLU A 39 9.86 -8.47 -6.88
N LEU A 40 10.66 -7.39 -6.93
CA LEU A 40 10.20 -6.04 -7.16
C LEU A 40 10.62 -5.54 -8.54
N VAL A 41 9.63 -5.10 -9.33
CA VAL A 41 9.86 -4.59 -10.69
C VAL A 41 10.26 -3.12 -10.72
N ASP A 42 9.72 -2.29 -9.80
CA ASP A 42 9.91 -0.84 -9.78
C ASP A 42 9.63 -0.29 -8.36
N TYR A 43 10.08 0.93 -8.08
CA TYR A 43 9.65 1.73 -6.94
C TYR A 43 9.47 3.19 -7.34
N ARG A 44 8.56 3.88 -6.64
CA ARG A 44 8.27 5.29 -6.87
C ARG A 44 8.08 6.01 -5.54
N LEU A 45 8.50 7.25 -5.50
CA LEU A 45 8.27 8.17 -4.38
C LEU A 45 7.19 9.15 -4.79
N TYR A 46 6.25 9.39 -3.90
CA TYR A 46 5.11 10.28 -4.12
C TYR A 46 5.01 11.26 -2.96
N ASP A 47 4.63 12.49 -3.27
CA ASP A 47 4.22 13.43 -2.24
C ASP A 47 2.85 13.06 -1.68
N LEU A 48 2.56 13.47 -0.44
CA LEU A 48 1.33 13.07 0.26
C LEU A 48 0.05 13.42 -0.50
N HIS A 49 0.04 14.55 -1.23
CA HIS A 49 -1.11 15.02 -1.98
C HIS A 49 -1.34 14.29 -3.31
N GLU A 50 -0.35 13.52 -3.78
CA GLU A 50 -0.43 12.71 -5.00
C GLU A 50 -0.98 11.30 -4.72
N LEU A 51 -1.00 10.92 -3.44
CA LEU A 51 -1.44 9.59 -3.02
C LEU A 51 -2.97 9.43 -3.18
N LYS A 52 -3.36 8.32 -3.80
CA LYS A 52 -4.75 7.87 -3.91
C LYS A 52 -4.91 6.48 -3.30
N CYS A 53 -5.95 6.32 -2.48
CA CYS A 53 -6.30 5.08 -1.80
C CYS A 53 -7.22 4.20 -2.67
N TRP A 54 -7.36 2.92 -2.32
CA TRP A 54 -8.22 1.95 -3.02
C TRP A 54 -9.05 1.14 -2.01
N PRO A 55 -10.19 0.56 -2.42
CA PRO A 55 -11.09 -0.15 -1.51
C PRO A 55 -10.62 -1.59 -1.23
N ALA A 56 -9.43 -1.74 -0.64
CA ALA A 56 -8.91 -3.01 -0.13
C ALA A 56 -8.01 -2.77 1.10
N GLY A 57 -7.66 -3.83 1.84
CA GLY A 57 -6.96 -3.72 3.13
C GLY A 57 -5.75 -2.77 3.13
N THR A 58 -4.85 -2.88 2.16
CA THR A 58 -3.69 -1.98 2.04
C THR A 58 -4.05 -0.54 1.67
N GLY A 59 -5.14 -0.32 0.94
CA GLY A 59 -5.63 1.01 0.60
C GLY A 59 -6.30 1.71 1.79
N TYR A 60 -7.00 0.96 2.63
CA TYR A 60 -7.51 1.47 3.91
C TYR A 60 -6.39 1.76 4.91
N ALA A 61 -5.34 0.93 4.95
CA ALA A 61 -4.15 1.22 5.75
C ALA A 61 -3.50 2.55 5.36
N LEU A 62 -3.36 2.82 4.06
CA LEU A 62 -2.85 4.10 3.57
C LEU A 62 -3.76 5.27 3.97
N ALA A 63 -5.08 5.10 3.85
CA ALA A 63 -6.06 6.12 4.22
C ALA A 63 -5.97 6.47 5.71
N ASP A 64 -5.88 5.50 6.60
CA ASP A 64 -5.77 5.74 8.05
C ASP A 64 -4.45 6.43 8.38
N TRP A 65 -3.34 6.00 7.77
CA TRP A 65 -2.06 6.66 7.93
C TRP A 65 -2.10 8.12 7.48
N LEU A 66 -2.70 8.43 6.31
CA LEU A 66 -2.87 9.80 5.83
C LEU A 66 -3.66 10.68 6.81
N ARG A 67 -4.72 10.13 7.41
CA ARG A 67 -5.50 10.86 8.45
C ARG A 67 -4.65 11.20 9.66
N THR A 68 -3.75 10.33 10.10
CA THR A 68 -2.81 10.65 11.21
C THR A 68 -1.89 11.83 10.90
N ARG A 69 -1.72 12.16 9.62
CA ARG A 69 -0.90 13.26 9.13
C ARG A 69 -1.73 14.51 8.80
N GLY A 70 -3.05 14.49 9.03
CA GLY A 70 -3.96 15.60 8.72
C GLY A 70 -4.36 15.70 7.25
N HIS A 71 -4.15 14.64 6.46
CA HIS A 71 -4.56 14.59 5.06
C HIS A 71 -5.87 13.84 4.89
N GLU A 72 -6.82 14.43 4.17
CA GLU A 72 -8.07 13.76 3.79
C GLU A 72 -7.78 12.75 2.67
N PRO A 73 -8.07 11.44 2.86
CA PRO A 73 -7.78 10.44 1.85
C PRO A 73 -8.66 10.58 0.60
N VAL A 74 -8.02 10.68 -0.56
CA VAL A 74 -8.71 10.60 -1.85
C VAL A 74 -8.68 9.14 -2.33
N PHE A 75 -9.84 8.58 -2.65
CA PHE A 75 -9.93 7.23 -3.22
C PHE A 75 -10.01 7.30 -4.74
N PHE A 76 -9.46 6.27 -5.40
CA PHE A 76 -9.75 6.02 -6.81
C PHE A 76 -11.26 5.86 -7.02
N THR A 77 -11.77 6.37 -8.12
CA THR A 77 -13.13 6.07 -8.56
C THR A 77 -13.28 4.58 -8.86
N ALA A 78 -14.52 4.10 -8.96
CA ALA A 78 -14.79 2.71 -9.31
C ALA A 78 -14.14 2.33 -10.66
N GLU A 79 -14.20 3.22 -11.65
CA GLU A 79 -13.61 3.04 -12.97
C GLU A 79 -12.07 3.03 -12.91
N GLU A 80 -11.46 4.00 -12.23
CA GLU A 80 -9.99 4.04 -12.05
C GLU A 80 -9.47 2.78 -11.34
N ASN A 81 -10.19 2.30 -10.32
CA ASN A 81 -9.82 1.10 -9.59
C ASN A 81 -10.00 -0.18 -10.42
N ALA A 82 -11.05 -0.26 -11.25
CA ALA A 82 -11.23 -1.36 -12.19
C ALA A 82 -10.08 -1.43 -13.20
N GLU A 83 -9.66 -0.27 -13.72
CA GLU A 83 -8.52 -0.17 -14.63
C GLU A 83 -7.22 -0.65 -13.99
N ARG A 84 -6.92 -0.19 -12.78
CA ARG A 84 -5.73 -0.61 -12.00
C ARG A 84 -5.68 -2.11 -11.75
N ARG A 85 -6.85 -2.75 -11.65
CA ARG A 85 -6.98 -4.19 -11.40
C ARG A 85 -7.04 -5.03 -12.68
N ARG A 86 -7.04 -4.41 -13.86
CA ARG A 86 -7.13 -5.12 -15.14
C ARG A 86 -6.01 -6.17 -15.22
N GLY A 87 -6.40 -7.43 -15.40
CA GLY A 87 -5.49 -8.57 -15.47
C GLY A 87 -5.13 -9.23 -14.13
N LEU A 88 -5.44 -8.61 -12.99
CA LEU A 88 -5.20 -9.17 -11.64
C LEU A 88 -6.37 -10.01 -11.09
N ASP A 89 -7.54 -9.95 -11.74
CA ASP A 89 -8.73 -10.72 -11.35
C ASP A 89 -8.78 -12.13 -11.97
N GLN A 90 -7.72 -12.55 -12.65
CA GLN A 90 -7.61 -13.94 -13.11
C GLN A 90 -7.35 -14.85 -11.91
N PRO A 91 -7.99 -16.03 -11.84
CA PRO A 91 -7.66 -17.02 -10.82
C PRO A 91 -6.16 -17.38 -10.91
N PRO A 92 -5.52 -17.79 -9.80
CA PRO A 92 -4.17 -18.32 -9.84
C PRO A 92 -4.07 -19.40 -10.93
N LYS A 93 -3.01 -19.35 -11.75
CA LYS A 93 -2.71 -20.47 -12.65
C LYS A 93 -2.34 -21.66 -11.77
N ASP A 94 -3.08 -22.75 -11.91
CA ASP A 94 -2.84 -24.03 -11.24
C ASP A 94 -1.38 -24.50 -11.35
#